data_AF-A0A955T6A2-F1
#
_entry.id   AF-A0A955T6A2-F1
#
_cell.length_a   1.000
_cell.length_b   1.000
_cell.length_c   1.000
_cell.angle_alpha   90.00
_cell.angle_beta   90.00
_cell.angle_gamma   90.00
#
_symmetry.space_group_name_H-M   'P 1'
#
loop_
_entity.id
_entity.type
_entity.pdbx_description
1 polymer ?
#
loop_
_entity_poly.entity_id
_entity_poly.type
_entity_poly.pdbx_seq_one_letter_code
_entity_poly.pdbx_strand_id
1 'polypeptide(L)'
;RTSTDYEGEGPPKWDWQDVLICRPQGLEEAIADTASKVDEKFGESFDIETKYRGRLEEAGKLAKEKLWRRLGWMPRCSPIMLNENRMMIGLYSDIFLCSIAAFTEDGGESWEFSHPTQGYGGIQPALVQKKNGDIVAMMRDKSPAKRIRRSLSTDGGMTWSDTGEMEIPNPDSSVSAEVLDNGHWVLVCNDTTGGDRGGRTRLVIFLSEDEGETWPIRKVIEEHDKTCAAAYPTVRQTRDGTIHCVYTHSPSPNETIKHIWFDEDWIREEGK
;
A
#
# COMPACT_ATOMS: atom_id res chain seq x y z
N ARG A 1 9.02 6.61 -17.39
CA ARG A 1 9.57 7.80 -18.08
C ARG A 1 10.58 8.43 -17.14
N THR A 2 11.69 8.95 -17.65
CA THR A 2 12.65 9.72 -16.86
C THR A 2 12.81 11.11 -17.46
N SER A 3 13.16 12.07 -16.60
CA SER A 3 13.37 13.48 -16.97
C SER A 3 14.55 13.99 -16.15
N THR A 4 15.45 14.70 -16.81
CA THR A 4 16.55 15.43 -16.16
C THR A 4 16.30 16.94 -16.12
N ASP A 5 15.27 17.42 -16.84
CA ASP A 5 14.81 18.81 -16.90
C ASP A 5 13.35 18.89 -16.38
N TYR A 6 13.22 18.85 -15.05
CA TYR A 6 11.95 18.87 -14.32
C TYR A 6 11.75 20.09 -13.42
N GLU A 7 12.74 20.98 -13.33
CA GLU A 7 12.67 22.20 -12.49
C GLU A 7 12.20 23.44 -13.25
N GLY A 8 12.16 23.39 -14.59
CA GLY A 8 11.68 24.50 -15.43
C GLY A 8 10.17 24.73 -15.34
N GLU A 9 9.70 25.90 -15.78
CA GLU A 9 8.27 26.17 -15.91
C GLU A 9 7.61 25.25 -16.96
N GLY A 10 6.42 24.72 -16.61
CA GLY A 10 5.64 23.84 -17.48
C GLY A 10 5.76 22.35 -17.10
N PRO A 11 5.28 21.45 -17.96
CA PRO A 11 5.42 20.01 -17.72
C PRO A 11 6.90 19.59 -17.82
N PRO A 12 7.33 18.56 -17.05
CA PRO A 12 8.67 18.00 -17.18
C PRO A 12 8.97 17.58 -18.62
N LYS A 13 10.18 17.87 -19.11
CA LYS A 13 10.62 17.35 -20.40
C LYS A 13 11.08 15.91 -20.24
N TRP A 14 10.38 15.00 -20.92
CA TRP A 14 10.67 13.57 -20.82
C TRP A 14 11.75 13.18 -21.84
N ASP A 15 12.89 12.70 -21.34
CA ASP A 15 14.03 12.30 -22.17
C ASP A 15 13.93 10.83 -22.59
N TRP A 16 13.22 10.00 -21.81
CA TRP A 16 13.09 8.57 -22.07
C TRP A 16 11.77 7.97 -21.56
N GLN A 17 11.29 6.93 -22.27
CA GLN A 17 10.14 6.10 -21.90
C GLN A 17 10.34 4.67 -22.40
N ASP A 18 10.09 3.68 -21.54
CA ASP A 18 9.97 2.27 -21.94
C ASP A 18 8.92 1.53 -21.09
N VAL A 19 8.65 0.28 -21.45
CA VAL A 19 7.81 -0.67 -20.73
C VAL A 19 8.64 -1.46 -19.73
N LEU A 20 8.37 -1.26 -18.45
CA LEU A 20 8.91 -2.10 -17.39
C LEU A 20 8.25 -3.49 -17.43
N ILE A 21 8.99 -4.52 -17.85
CA ILE A 21 8.51 -5.90 -17.77
C ILE A 21 8.82 -6.46 -16.38
N CYS A 22 7.81 -6.48 -15.51
CA CYS A 22 7.91 -7.03 -14.15
C CYS A 22 8.26 -8.52 -14.18
N ARG A 23 9.22 -8.93 -13.34
CA ARG A 23 9.68 -10.34 -13.23
C ARG A 23 9.79 -10.73 -11.75
N PRO A 24 8.65 -10.97 -11.07
CA PRO A 24 8.66 -11.34 -9.65
C PRO A 24 9.43 -12.65 -9.43
N GLN A 25 10.18 -12.72 -8.33
CA GLN A 25 10.91 -13.92 -7.93
C GLN A 25 10.00 -14.86 -7.14
N GLY A 26 10.08 -16.16 -7.36
CA GLY A 26 9.37 -17.15 -6.54
C GLY A 26 7.84 -17.02 -6.48
N LEU A 27 7.19 -16.49 -7.53
CA LEU A 27 5.74 -16.23 -7.52
C LEU A 27 4.91 -17.51 -7.44
N GLU A 28 5.32 -18.57 -8.13
CA GLU A 28 4.61 -19.84 -8.13
C GLU A 28 4.66 -20.49 -6.74
N GLU A 29 5.83 -20.46 -6.12
CA GLU A 29 6.10 -20.97 -4.78
C GLU A 29 5.31 -20.20 -3.72
N ALA A 30 5.25 -18.87 -3.81
CA ALA A 30 4.48 -18.03 -2.89
C ALA A 30 2.96 -18.29 -2.97
N ILE A 31 2.43 -18.49 -4.18
CA ILE A 31 1.00 -18.82 -4.35
C ILE A 31 0.71 -20.23 -3.82
N ALA A 32 1.61 -21.19 -4.09
CA ALA A 32 1.46 -22.55 -3.57
C ALA A 32 1.51 -22.60 -2.04
N ASP A 33 2.43 -21.85 -1.42
CA ASP A 33 2.52 -21.69 0.04
C ASP A 33 1.26 -21.03 0.63
N THR A 34 0.76 -19.97 -0.02
CA THR A 34 -0.48 -19.32 0.40
C THR A 34 -1.68 -20.27 0.31
N ALA A 35 -1.73 -21.10 -0.74
CA ALA A 35 -2.81 -22.08 -0.94
C ALA A 35 -2.77 -23.23 0.07
N SER A 36 -1.59 -23.66 0.54
CA SER A 36 -1.48 -24.73 1.54
C SER A 36 -1.92 -24.26 2.93
N LYS A 37 -1.76 -22.96 3.24
CA LYS A 37 -2.10 -22.35 4.52
C LYS A 37 -3.54 -21.81 4.62
N VAL A 38 -4.32 -21.83 3.53
CA VAL A 38 -5.64 -21.16 3.48
C VAL A 38 -6.65 -21.82 4.42
N ASP A 39 -6.61 -23.15 4.54
CA ASP A 39 -7.56 -23.94 5.33
C ASP A 39 -7.40 -23.70 6.83
N GLU A 40 -6.15 -23.53 7.29
CA GLU A 40 -5.84 -23.21 8.69
C GLU A 40 -6.37 -21.84 9.11
N LYS A 41 -6.49 -20.90 8.16
CA LYS A 41 -6.78 -19.48 8.43
C LYS A 41 -8.26 -19.12 8.30
N PHE A 42 -9.05 -19.83 7.49
CA PHE A 42 -10.43 -19.44 7.15
C PHE A 42 -11.49 -20.54 7.34
N GLY A 43 -11.14 -21.65 7.99
CA GLY A 43 -11.89 -22.92 8.04
C GLY A 43 -13.30 -22.96 8.68
N GLU A 44 -14.05 -21.86 8.75
CA GLU A 44 -15.42 -21.85 9.31
C GLU A 44 -16.46 -21.11 8.45
N SER A 45 -16.10 -20.48 7.32
CA SER A 45 -17.06 -19.84 6.41
C SER A 45 -16.99 -20.42 5.00
N PHE A 46 -17.89 -21.37 4.70
CA PHE A 46 -17.92 -22.17 3.47
C PHE A 46 -17.93 -21.34 2.17
N ASP A 47 -18.69 -20.23 2.12
CA ASP A 47 -18.78 -19.37 0.94
C ASP A 47 -17.50 -18.57 0.69
N ILE A 48 -16.85 -18.13 1.77
CA ILE A 48 -15.57 -17.44 1.72
C ILE A 48 -14.50 -18.44 1.29
N GLU A 49 -14.43 -19.61 1.90
CA GLU A 49 -13.48 -20.66 1.54
C GLU A 49 -13.52 -21.01 0.04
N THR A 50 -14.72 -21.24 -0.51
CA THR A 50 -14.91 -21.64 -1.91
C THR A 50 -14.40 -20.59 -2.89
N LYS A 51 -14.76 -19.32 -2.68
CA LYS A 51 -14.33 -18.22 -3.58
C LYS A 51 -12.82 -18.01 -3.52
N TYR A 52 -12.22 -18.13 -2.35
CA TYR A 52 -10.79 -17.86 -2.15
C TYR A 52 -9.93 -18.98 -2.70
N ARG A 53 -10.30 -20.24 -2.45
CA ARG A 53 -9.63 -21.40 -3.03
C ARG A 53 -9.69 -21.36 -4.56
N GLY A 54 -10.84 -21.03 -5.14
CA GLY A 54 -10.97 -20.88 -6.59
C GLY A 54 -10.03 -19.81 -7.18
N ARG A 55 -9.92 -18.65 -6.52
CA ARG A 55 -9.00 -17.58 -6.96
C ARG A 55 -7.54 -17.97 -6.81
N LEU A 56 -7.16 -18.66 -5.73
CA LEU A 56 -5.81 -19.17 -5.54
C LEU A 56 -5.45 -20.25 -6.56
N GLU A 57 -6.39 -21.14 -6.90
CA GLU A 57 -6.19 -22.15 -7.93
C GLU A 57 -5.99 -21.52 -9.32
N GLU A 58 -6.80 -20.53 -9.66
CA GLU A 58 -6.64 -19.76 -10.90
C GLU A 58 -5.30 -19.01 -10.92
N ALA A 59 -4.96 -18.31 -9.84
CA ALA A 59 -3.67 -17.63 -9.68
C ALA A 59 -2.50 -18.61 -9.86
N GLY A 60 -2.58 -19.82 -9.30
CA GLY A 60 -1.56 -20.85 -9.42
C GLY A 60 -1.41 -21.38 -10.85
N LYS A 61 -2.49 -21.45 -11.63
CA LYS A 61 -2.44 -21.78 -13.07
C LYS A 61 -1.75 -20.66 -13.84
N LEU A 62 -2.18 -19.41 -13.63
CA LEU A 62 -1.65 -18.24 -14.31
C LEU A 62 -0.18 -17.98 -13.97
N ALA A 63 0.25 -18.27 -12.74
CA ALA A 63 1.64 -18.10 -12.31
C ALA A 63 2.62 -19.03 -13.06
N LYS A 64 2.15 -20.13 -13.64
CA LYS A 64 2.98 -21.01 -14.48
C LYS A 64 3.19 -20.43 -15.88
N GLU A 65 2.30 -19.55 -16.32
CA GLU A 65 2.34 -18.95 -17.64
C GLU A 65 3.24 -17.71 -17.70
N LYS A 66 4.21 -17.71 -18.62
CA LYS A 66 5.19 -16.62 -18.75
C LYS A 66 4.55 -15.24 -18.99
N LEU A 67 3.46 -15.18 -19.75
CA LEU A 67 2.75 -13.94 -20.04
C LEU A 67 2.12 -13.37 -18.76
N TRP A 68 1.32 -14.18 -18.08
CA TRP A 68 0.52 -13.74 -16.93
C TRP A 68 1.36 -13.32 -15.74
N ARG A 69 2.50 -13.99 -15.48
CA ARG A 69 3.45 -13.54 -14.44
C ARG A 69 3.93 -12.10 -14.59
N ARG A 70 3.89 -11.55 -15.80
CA ARG A 70 4.43 -10.23 -16.14
C ARG A 70 3.35 -9.15 -16.24
N LEU A 71 2.08 -9.53 -16.27
CA LEU A 71 0.96 -8.62 -16.44
C LEU A 71 0.31 -8.29 -15.09
N GLY A 72 -0.34 -7.12 -15.05
CA GLY A 72 -1.17 -6.74 -13.91
C GLY A 72 -0.39 -6.41 -12.65
N TRP A 73 0.80 -5.81 -12.79
CA TRP A 73 1.54 -5.21 -11.69
C TRP A 73 1.42 -3.69 -11.76
N MET A 74 0.81 -3.08 -10.74
CA MET A 74 0.58 -1.63 -10.71
C MET A 74 1.22 -1.00 -9.48
N PRO A 75 1.82 0.20 -9.59
CA PRO A 75 2.14 1.01 -8.44
C PRO A 75 0.88 1.66 -7.87
N ARG A 76 0.91 2.02 -6.58
CA ARG A 76 -0.13 2.86 -5.97
C ARG A 76 0.43 3.87 -4.98
N CYS A 77 1.19 3.39 -4.00
CA CYS A 77 1.76 4.24 -2.94
C CYS A 77 3.11 4.82 -3.38
N SER A 78 3.56 5.84 -2.67
CA SER A 78 4.84 6.51 -2.95
C SER A 78 6.01 5.52 -2.87
N PRO A 79 7.04 5.69 -3.72
CA PRO A 79 8.30 4.97 -3.55
C PRO A 79 9.05 5.50 -2.32
N ILE A 80 9.97 4.70 -1.80
CA ILE A 80 10.91 5.11 -0.75
C ILE A 80 12.36 5.00 -1.25
N MET A 81 13.23 5.86 -0.72
CA MET A 81 14.68 5.70 -0.87
C MET A 81 15.19 4.83 0.27
N LEU A 82 15.89 3.74 -0.06
CA LEU A 82 16.52 2.86 0.94
C LEU A 82 17.91 3.36 1.34
N ASN A 83 18.54 4.12 0.44
CA ASN A 83 19.78 4.87 0.63
C ASN A 83 19.87 5.94 -0.48
N GLU A 84 21.01 6.63 -0.61
CA GLU A 84 21.20 7.71 -1.59
C GLU A 84 20.95 7.29 -3.06
N ASN A 85 21.21 6.02 -3.40
CA ASN A 85 21.18 5.54 -4.78
C ASN A 85 20.06 4.52 -5.04
N ARG A 86 19.55 3.82 -4.02
CA ARG A 86 18.59 2.73 -4.18
C ARG A 86 17.17 3.17 -3.86
N MET A 87 16.33 3.21 -4.89
CA MET A 87 14.89 3.43 -4.76
C MET A 87 14.14 2.09 -4.73
N MET A 88 13.08 2.02 -3.92
CA MET A 88 12.16 0.90 -3.84
C MET A 88 10.74 1.36 -4.13
N ILE A 89 10.05 0.65 -5.04
CA ILE A 89 8.66 0.91 -5.43
C ILE A 89 7.81 -0.30 -5.11
N GLY A 90 6.72 -0.08 -4.36
CA GLY A 90 5.71 -1.10 -4.13
C GLY A 90 4.82 -1.31 -5.34
N LEU A 91 4.69 -2.56 -5.79
CA LEU A 91 3.77 -2.98 -6.84
C LEU A 91 2.78 -4.01 -6.27
N TYR A 92 1.60 -4.10 -6.87
CA TYR A 92 0.61 -5.10 -6.48
C TYR A 92 -0.09 -5.70 -7.69
N SER A 93 -0.72 -6.86 -7.49
CA SER A 93 -1.52 -7.51 -8.52
C SER A 93 -2.92 -7.86 -8.03
N ASP A 94 -3.95 -7.43 -8.76
CA ASP A 94 -5.33 -7.92 -8.54
C ASP A 94 -5.54 -9.35 -9.04
N ILE A 95 -4.65 -9.84 -9.91
CA ILE A 95 -4.65 -11.22 -10.43
C ILE A 95 -4.18 -12.17 -9.34
N PHE A 96 -3.01 -11.89 -8.76
CA PHE A 96 -2.35 -12.75 -7.78
C PHE A 96 -2.67 -12.38 -6.31
N LEU A 97 -3.28 -11.20 -6.08
CA LEU A 97 -3.64 -10.67 -4.76
C LEU A 97 -2.50 -10.62 -3.75
N CYS A 98 -1.34 -10.27 -4.25
CA CYS A 98 -0.14 -10.04 -3.48
C CYS A 98 0.55 -8.76 -3.95
N SER A 99 1.56 -8.37 -3.18
CA SER A 99 2.43 -7.25 -3.47
C SER A 99 3.86 -7.73 -3.71
N ILE A 100 4.63 -6.97 -4.49
CA ILE A 100 6.08 -7.13 -4.68
C ILE A 100 6.73 -5.76 -4.55
N ALA A 101 8.05 -5.73 -4.43
CA ALA A 101 8.85 -4.53 -4.59
C ALA A 101 9.65 -4.59 -5.89
N ALA A 102 9.84 -3.43 -6.51
CA ALA A 102 10.79 -3.22 -7.59
C ALA A 102 11.87 -2.23 -7.14
N PHE A 103 13.11 -2.48 -7.51
CA PHE A 103 14.27 -1.69 -7.08
C PHE A 103 15.02 -1.16 -8.28
N THR A 104 15.61 0.02 -8.13
CA THR A 104 16.56 0.57 -9.09
C THR A 104 17.67 1.31 -8.36
N GLU A 105 18.89 1.25 -8.89
CA GLU A 105 20.08 1.96 -8.40
C GLU A 105 20.67 2.94 -9.43
N ASP A 106 20.06 3.02 -10.61
CA ASP A 106 20.58 3.72 -11.79
C ASP A 106 19.55 4.72 -12.36
N GLY A 107 18.65 5.23 -11.52
CA GLY A 107 17.63 6.20 -11.94
C GLY A 107 16.54 5.60 -12.84
N GLY A 108 16.40 4.27 -12.85
CA GLY A 108 15.34 3.53 -13.54
C GLY A 108 15.75 2.93 -14.88
N GLU A 109 17.05 2.88 -15.20
CA GLU A 109 17.57 2.18 -16.39
C GLU A 109 17.42 0.66 -16.25
N SER A 110 17.68 0.12 -15.06
CA SER A 110 17.50 -1.30 -14.75
C SER A 110 16.73 -1.50 -13.45
N TRP A 111 16.09 -2.68 -13.35
CA TRP A 111 15.18 -3.00 -12.27
C TRP A 111 15.33 -4.44 -11.77
N GLU A 112 15.37 -4.57 -10.44
CA GLU A 112 15.26 -5.84 -9.73
C GLU A 112 13.87 -5.98 -9.09
N PHE A 113 13.43 -7.20 -8.81
CA PHE A 113 12.10 -7.47 -8.24
C PHE A 113 12.21 -8.41 -7.05
N SER A 114 11.39 -8.19 -6.02
CA SER A 114 11.33 -9.05 -4.83
C SER A 114 10.55 -10.34 -5.06
N HIS A 115 10.57 -11.20 -4.05
CA HIS A 115 9.52 -12.19 -3.85
C HIS A 115 8.18 -11.51 -3.48
N PRO A 116 7.03 -12.13 -3.78
CA PRO A 116 5.75 -11.64 -3.30
C PRO A 116 5.64 -11.66 -1.78
N THR A 117 4.85 -10.73 -1.25
CA THR A 117 4.33 -10.83 0.12
C THR A 117 3.57 -12.13 0.28
N GLN A 118 3.88 -12.90 1.32
CA GLN A 118 3.24 -14.19 1.59
C GLN A 118 1.84 -14.00 2.17
N GLY A 119 0.89 -14.84 1.77
CA GLY A 119 -0.50 -14.74 2.20
C GLY A 119 -1.38 -13.98 1.20
N TYR A 120 -2.70 -14.10 1.40
CA TYR A 120 -3.69 -13.65 0.43
C TYR A 120 -4.28 -12.27 0.76
N GLY A 121 -4.37 -11.41 -0.25
CA GLY A 121 -5.18 -10.19 -0.20
C GLY A 121 -4.46 -8.93 0.26
N GLY A 122 -3.16 -9.00 0.59
CA GLY A 122 -2.33 -7.82 0.85
C GLY A 122 -1.90 -7.15 -0.46
N ILE A 123 -2.57 -6.06 -0.83
CA ILE A 123 -2.27 -5.30 -2.06
C ILE A 123 -2.03 -3.81 -1.77
N GLN A 124 -1.52 -3.07 -2.76
CA GLN A 124 -1.26 -1.62 -2.65
C GLN A 124 -0.39 -1.26 -1.44
N PRO A 125 0.87 -1.73 -1.39
CA PRO A 125 1.72 -1.58 -0.20
C PRO A 125 2.20 -0.14 -0.05
N ALA A 126 1.91 0.47 1.10
CA ALA A 126 2.65 1.62 1.61
C ALA A 126 3.89 1.09 2.36
N LEU A 127 5.07 1.49 1.88
CA LEU A 127 6.35 1.01 2.38
C LEU A 127 6.96 2.04 3.33
N VAL A 128 7.48 1.57 4.46
CA VAL A 128 8.09 2.42 5.50
C VAL A 128 9.33 1.72 6.03
N GLN A 129 10.47 2.43 6.09
CA GLN A 129 11.73 1.88 6.59
C GLN A 129 11.91 2.22 8.08
N LYS A 130 12.17 1.22 8.90
CA LYS A 130 12.56 1.36 10.31
C LYS A 130 14.00 1.85 10.43
N LYS A 131 14.36 2.42 11.58
CA LYS A 131 15.73 2.89 11.89
C LYS A 131 16.78 1.79 11.79
N ASN A 132 16.40 0.53 12.03
CA ASN A 132 17.31 -0.62 11.89
C ASN A 132 17.49 -1.11 10.44
N GLY A 133 16.80 -0.49 9.48
CA GLY A 133 16.85 -0.84 8.05
C GLY A 133 15.75 -1.82 7.60
N ASP A 134 15.00 -2.43 8.54
CA ASP A 134 13.86 -3.29 8.20
C ASP A 134 12.76 -2.48 7.51
N ILE A 135 12.00 -3.13 6.64
CA ILE A 135 10.96 -2.48 5.83
C ILE A 135 9.61 -3.07 6.19
N VAL A 136 8.67 -2.21 6.56
CA VAL A 136 7.28 -2.58 6.82
C VAL A 136 6.44 -2.25 5.59
N ALA A 137 5.68 -3.24 5.10
CA ALA A 137 4.63 -3.04 4.13
C ALA A 137 3.26 -3.04 4.83
N MET A 138 2.57 -1.89 4.79
CA MET A 138 1.17 -1.76 5.21
C MET A 138 0.30 -1.73 3.96
N MET A 139 -0.71 -2.60 3.89
CA MET A 139 -1.40 -2.93 2.66
C MET A 139 -2.92 -2.85 2.82
N ARG A 140 -3.57 -2.46 1.73
CA ARG A 140 -5.02 -2.61 1.54
C ARG A 140 -5.42 -4.07 1.71
N ASP A 141 -6.60 -4.28 2.28
CA ASP A 141 -7.12 -5.61 2.55
C ASP A 141 -8.17 -6.08 1.53
N LYS A 142 -7.76 -7.00 0.65
CA LYS A 142 -8.64 -7.74 -0.26
C LYS A 142 -9.17 -9.07 0.32
N SER A 143 -8.82 -9.38 1.57
CA SER A 143 -9.27 -10.57 2.29
C SER A 143 -10.57 -10.32 3.09
N PRO A 144 -11.12 -11.33 3.78
CA PRO A 144 -12.28 -11.18 4.65
C PRO A 144 -11.95 -10.52 5.99
N ALA A 145 -10.66 -10.34 6.34
CA ALA A 145 -10.24 -9.85 7.65
C ALA A 145 -10.74 -8.43 7.94
N LYS A 146 -10.89 -7.60 6.89
CA LYS A 146 -11.26 -6.18 6.96
C LYS A 146 -10.35 -5.36 7.87
N ARG A 147 -9.05 -5.64 7.79
CA ARG A 147 -7.99 -5.00 8.60
C ARG A 147 -6.76 -4.76 7.76
N ILE A 148 -6.06 -3.65 8.01
CA ILE A 148 -4.81 -3.36 7.29
C ILE A 148 -3.87 -4.55 7.40
N ARG A 149 -3.36 -5.01 6.25
CA ARG A 149 -2.44 -6.14 6.16
C ARG A 149 -1.01 -5.63 6.41
N ARG A 150 -0.21 -6.38 7.15
CA ARG A 150 1.18 -6.01 7.46
C ARG A 150 2.14 -7.15 7.14
N SER A 151 3.26 -6.82 6.51
CA SER A 151 4.39 -7.75 6.33
C SER A 151 5.71 -7.00 6.58
N LEU A 152 6.73 -7.74 7.01
CA LEU A 152 8.06 -7.23 7.34
C LEU A 152 9.09 -7.83 6.40
N SER A 153 10.05 -7.02 5.96
CA SER A 153 11.28 -7.48 5.31
C SER A 153 12.49 -7.07 6.14
N THR A 154 13.41 -8.00 6.34
CA THR A 154 14.67 -7.81 7.09
C THR A 154 15.91 -7.94 6.19
N ASP A 155 15.71 -8.00 4.87
CA ASP A 155 16.75 -8.21 3.86
C ASP A 155 16.73 -7.15 2.75
N GLY A 156 16.28 -5.94 3.10
CA GLY A 156 16.22 -4.79 2.17
C GLY A 156 15.05 -4.87 1.17
N GLY A 157 13.99 -5.60 1.51
CA GLY A 157 12.75 -5.68 0.72
C GLY A 157 12.69 -6.88 -0.23
N MET A 158 13.68 -7.78 -0.21
CA MET A 158 13.79 -8.87 -1.18
C MET A 158 12.86 -10.03 -0.85
N THR A 159 12.73 -10.35 0.43
CA THR A 159 11.76 -11.31 0.95
C THR A 159 10.89 -10.69 2.04
N TRP A 160 9.74 -11.32 2.27
CA TRP A 160 8.68 -10.80 3.12
C TRP A 160 8.21 -11.88 4.08
N SER A 161 7.94 -11.51 5.33
CA SER A 161 7.30 -12.37 6.31
C SER A 161 5.88 -12.77 5.90
N ASP A 162 5.32 -13.78 6.56
CA ASP A 162 3.88 -14.06 6.48
C ASP A 162 3.06 -12.79 6.77
N THR A 163 2.05 -12.52 5.93
CA THR A 163 1.23 -11.32 6.06
C THR A 163 0.24 -11.44 7.22
N GLY A 164 0.50 -10.67 8.27
CA GLY A 164 -0.37 -10.49 9.42
C GLY A 164 -1.44 -9.40 9.21
N GLU A 165 -2.10 -9.04 10.31
CA GLU A 165 -3.17 -8.05 10.40
C GLU A 165 -2.82 -7.02 11.47
N MET A 166 -3.17 -5.76 11.23
CA MET A 166 -3.12 -4.70 12.23
C MET A 166 -4.46 -4.57 12.95
N GLU A 167 -4.46 -3.90 14.10
CA GLU A 167 -5.70 -3.59 14.81
C GLU A 167 -6.57 -2.50 14.14
N ILE A 168 -6.10 -1.93 13.03
CA ILE A 168 -6.78 -0.87 12.29
C ILE A 168 -7.68 -1.49 11.20
N PRO A 169 -9.00 -1.22 11.23
CA PRO A 169 -9.91 -1.71 10.20
C PRO A 169 -9.58 -1.20 8.80
N ASN A 170 -9.98 -1.94 7.76
CA ASN A 170 -9.86 -1.53 6.37
C ASN A 170 -11.00 -2.11 5.51
N PRO A 171 -11.79 -1.28 4.80
CA PRO A 171 -12.96 -1.75 4.07
C PRO A 171 -12.65 -2.16 2.62
N ASP A 172 -11.45 -2.71 2.31
CA ASP A 172 -10.94 -2.87 0.94
C ASP A 172 -10.63 -1.51 0.27
N SER A 173 -9.83 -0.68 0.97
CA SER A 173 -9.42 0.66 0.53
C SER A 173 -7.90 0.88 0.67
N SER A 174 -7.34 1.72 -0.21
CA SER A 174 -5.91 2.06 -0.20
C SER A 174 -5.50 2.71 1.12
N VAL A 175 -4.25 2.50 1.53
CA VAL A 175 -3.60 3.18 2.64
C VAL A 175 -2.47 4.07 2.11
N SER A 176 -1.97 5.00 2.92
CA SER A 176 -0.73 5.74 2.67
C SER A 176 0.01 5.93 3.98
N ALA A 177 1.33 5.80 3.99
CA ALA A 177 2.14 6.01 5.17
C ALA A 177 3.43 6.77 4.83
N GLU A 178 3.99 7.47 5.81
CA GLU A 178 5.22 8.26 5.70
C GLU A 178 5.95 8.25 7.07
N VAL A 179 7.28 8.21 7.04
CA VAL A 179 8.12 8.55 8.22
C VAL A 179 8.35 10.05 8.21
N LEU A 180 7.97 10.73 9.29
CA LEU A 180 8.25 12.14 9.50
C LEU A 180 9.72 12.37 9.89
N ASP A 181 10.21 13.58 9.73
CA ASP A 181 11.61 13.96 10.00
C ASP A 181 12.05 13.69 11.46
N ASN A 182 11.12 13.70 12.41
CA ASN A 182 11.38 13.34 13.81
C ASN A 182 11.39 11.83 14.07
N GLY A 183 11.11 11.01 13.06
CA GLY A 183 11.05 9.55 13.13
C GLY A 183 9.68 8.98 13.52
N HIS A 184 8.66 9.82 13.77
CA HIS A 184 7.28 9.36 13.97
C HIS A 184 6.67 8.94 12.64
N TRP A 185 5.69 8.05 12.66
CA TRP A 185 5.05 7.51 11.47
C TRP A 185 3.62 8.01 11.39
N VAL A 186 3.20 8.41 10.19
CA VAL A 186 1.80 8.70 9.89
C VAL A 186 1.22 7.64 8.98
N LEU A 187 -0.06 7.29 9.19
CA LEU A 187 -0.82 6.37 8.36
C LEU A 187 -2.20 6.97 8.08
N VAL A 188 -2.56 7.10 6.82
CA VAL A 188 -3.87 7.59 6.38
C VAL A 188 -4.65 6.45 5.73
N CYS A 189 -5.86 6.18 6.23
CA CYS A 189 -6.71 5.11 5.72
C CYS A 189 -8.19 5.34 6.04
N ASN A 190 -9.08 4.61 5.36
CA ASN A 190 -10.45 4.43 5.83
C ASN A 190 -10.46 3.32 6.89
N ASP A 191 -10.88 3.65 8.11
CA ASP A 191 -10.86 2.76 9.28
C ASP A 191 -12.26 2.18 9.58
N THR A 192 -12.95 1.72 8.55
CA THR A 192 -14.26 1.06 8.65
C THR A 192 -14.16 -0.40 8.16
N THR A 193 -15.22 -1.18 8.32
CA THR A 193 -15.28 -2.58 7.87
C THR A 193 -16.24 -2.81 6.70
N GLY A 194 -16.87 -1.75 6.18
CA GLY A 194 -17.86 -1.80 5.10
C GLY A 194 -18.97 -0.77 5.31
N GLY A 195 -20.11 -0.99 4.63
CA GLY A 195 -21.28 -0.10 4.70
C GLY A 195 -21.44 0.78 3.47
N ASP A 196 -22.11 1.92 3.65
CA ASP A 196 -22.38 2.87 2.57
C ASP A 196 -21.09 3.26 1.83
N ARG A 197 -21.19 3.40 0.51
CA ARG A 197 -20.05 3.73 -0.36
C ARG A 197 -18.85 2.76 -0.20
N GLY A 198 -19.11 1.52 0.21
CA GLY A 198 -18.09 0.51 0.46
C GLY A 198 -17.22 0.83 1.68
N GLY A 199 -17.76 1.53 2.69
CA GLY A 199 -17.05 1.90 3.92
C GLY A 199 -16.11 3.11 3.79
N ARG A 200 -16.13 3.81 2.65
CA ARG A 200 -15.23 4.94 2.37
C ARG A 200 -15.78 6.29 2.82
N THR A 201 -16.70 6.29 3.78
CA THR A 201 -17.36 7.50 4.30
C THR A 201 -16.53 8.24 5.34
N ARG A 202 -15.52 7.57 5.94
CA ARG A 202 -14.63 8.15 6.95
C ARG A 202 -13.17 7.90 6.58
N LEU A 203 -12.36 8.96 6.59
CA LEU A 203 -10.92 8.92 6.34
C LEU A 203 -10.20 9.48 7.57
N VAL A 204 -9.20 8.75 8.05
CA VAL A 204 -8.54 9.00 9.34
C VAL A 204 -7.03 9.00 9.13
N ILE A 205 -6.36 9.91 9.83
CA ILE A 205 -4.90 9.89 10.01
C ILE A 205 -4.57 9.34 11.40
N PHE A 206 -3.61 8.42 11.45
CA PHE A 206 -3.05 7.84 12.67
C PHE A 206 -1.59 8.28 12.80
N LEU A 207 -1.13 8.44 14.05
CA LEU A 207 0.25 8.77 14.40
C LEU A 207 0.82 7.68 15.32
N SER A 208 2.02 7.22 15.00
CA SER A 208 2.80 6.26 15.77
C SER A 208 4.16 6.84 16.12
N GLU A 209 4.58 6.66 17.37
CA GLU A 209 5.88 7.12 17.89
C GLU A 209 6.87 5.96 18.08
N ASP A 210 6.44 4.73 17.81
CA ASP A 210 7.15 3.48 18.09
C ASP A 210 7.36 2.62 16.83
N GLU A 211 7.60 3.28 15.70
CA GLU A 211 7.85 2.63 14.39
C GLU A 211 6.71 1.70 13.94
N GLY A 212 5.47 2.15 14.15
CA GLY A 212 4.25 1.51 13.66
C GLY A 212 3.80 0.30 14.48
N GLU A 213 4.38 0.07 15.66
CA GLU A 213 3.96 -1.01 16.55
C GLU A 213 2.62 -0.67 17.24
N THR A 214 2.41 0.58 17.64
CA THR A 214 1.12 1.08 18.17
C THR A 214 0.68 2.40 17.51
N TRP A 215 -0.62 2.66 17.52
CA TRP A 215 -1.26 3.82 16.86
C TRP A 215 -2.29 4.51 17.78
N PRO A 216 -1.88 5.06 18.93
CA PRO A 216 -2.80 5.57 19.94
C PRO A 216 -3.45 6.91 19.56
N ILE A 217 -2.78 7.72 18.73
CA ILE A 217 -3.23 9.04 18.33
C ILE A 217 -3.86 8.93 16.94
N ARG A 218 -5.07 9.47 16.79
CA ARG A 218 -5.76 9.53 15.50
C ARG A 218 -6.65 10.75 15.38
N LYS A 219 -6.84 11.24 14.15
CA LYS A 219 -7.73 12.34 13.83
C LYS A 219 -8.53 12.04 12.57
N VAL A 220 -9.83 12.31 12.62
CA VAL A 220 -10.72 12.18 11.45
C VAL A 220 -10.47 13.37 10.53
N ILE A 221 -10.09 13.11 9.27
CA ILE A 221 -9.83 14.16 8.28
C ILE A 221 -11.01 14.37 7.33
N GLU A 222 -11.84 13.33 7.15
CA GLU A 222 -13.13 13.41 6.46
C GLU A 222 -14.12 12.48 7.13
N GLU A 223 -15.35 12.95 7.28
CA GLU A 223 -16.49 12.12 7.68
C GLU A 223 -17.74 12.59 6.95
N HIS A 224 -18.43 11.63 6.35
CA HIS A 224 -19.59 11.86 5.53
C HIS A 224 -20.69 10.87 5.86
N ASP A 225 -21.91 11.24 5.50
CA ASP A 225 -23.01 10.28 5.38
C ASP A 225 -22.87 9.47 4.07
N LYS A 226 -23.94 8.77 3.68
CA LYS A 226 -23.98 7.93 2.47
C LYS A 226 -23.83 8.68 1.14
N THR A 227 -23.75 10.01 1.14
CA THR A 227 -23.74 10.82 -0.10
C THR A 227 -22.34 11.08 -0.66
N CYS A 228 -21.30 10.92 0.16
CA CYS A 228 -19.91 11.19 -0.22
C CYS A 228 -18.97 10.05 0.20
N ALA A 229 -17.82 9.98 -0.45
CA ALA A 229 -16.73 9.09 -0.07
C ALA A 229 -15.39 9.81 -0.17
N ALA A 230 -14.47 9.48 0.73
CA ALA A 230 -13.08 9.90 0.70
C ALA A 230 -12.19 8.66 0.64
N ALA A 231 -11.25 8.59 -0.30
CA ALA A 231 -10.42 7.40 -0.49
C ALA A 231 -9.11 7.71 -1.22
N TYR A 232 -8.26 6.69 -1.39
CA TYR A 232 -7.01 6.80 -2.12
C TYR A 232 -6.10 7.94 -1.60
N PRO A 233 -5.80 7.97 -0.29
CA PRO A 233 -4.94 8.99 0.28
C PRO A 233 -3.50 8.88 -0.26
N THR A 234 -2.80 10.00 -0.25
CA THR A 234 -1.33 10.09 -0.37
C THR A 234 -0.88 11.17 0.61
N VAL A 235 -0.03 10.79 1.56
CA VAL A 235 0.55 11.70 2.57
C VAL A 235 2.05 11.85 2.33
N ARG A 236 2.58 13.07 2.49
CA ARG A 236 4.02 13.40 2.40
C ARG A 236 4.35 14.58 3.31
N GLN A 237 5.53 14.57 3.92
CA GLN A 237 6.06 15.74 4.62
C GLN A 237 6.98 16.55 3.69
N THR A 238 6.87 17.88 3.74
CA THR A 238 7.76 18.81 3.06
C THR A 238 8.90 19.27 3.96
N ARG A 239 9.96 19.84 3.37
CA ARG A 239 11.19 20.24 4.08
C ARG A 239 10.99 21.28 5.19
N ASP A 240 9.87 22.01 5.18
CA ASP A 240 9.50 22.97 6.21
C ASP A 240 8.75 22.33 7.39
N GLY A 241 8.59 21.00 7.37
CA GLY A 241 7.88 20.22 8.38
C GLY A 241 6.39 20.07 8.12
N THR A 242 5.82 20.77 7.13
CA THR A 242 4.39 20.68 6.80
C THR A 242 4.04 19.31 6.25
N ILE A 243 2.95 18.71 6.75
CA ILE A 243 2.42 17.43 6.27
C ILE A 243 1.29 17.73 5.29
N HIS A 244 1.44 17.26 4.05
CA HIS A 244 0.44 17.38 3.00
C HIS A 244 -0.27 16.04 2.82
N CYS A 245 -1.60 16.07 2.74
CA CYS A 245 -2.41 14.91 2.40
C CYS A 245 -3.36 15.25 1.25
N VAL A 246 -3.34 14.43 0.19
CA VAL A 246 -4.28 14.49 -0.93
C VAL A 246 -5.09 13.21 -1.00
N TYR A 247 -6.36 13.30 -1.37
CA TYR A 247 -7.24 12.14 -1.51
C TYR A 247 -8.36 12.42 -2.51
N THR A 248 -8.92 11.35 -3.05
CA THR A 248 -10.16 11.41 -3.81
C THR A 248 -11.30 11.77 -2.87
N HIS A 249 -12.07 12.79 -3.22
CA HIS A 249 -13.29 13.23 -2.55
C HIS A 249 -14.44 13.18 -3.56
N SER A 250 -15.38 12.27 -3.35
CA SER A 250 -16.42 11.88 -4.31
C SER A 250 -17.84 12.13 -3.80
N PRO A 251 -18.29 13.40 -3.72
CA PRO A 251 -19.68 13.74 -3.46
C PRO A 251 -20.52 13.43 -4.70
N SER A 252 -21.39 12.43 -4.63
CA SER A 252 -22.19 12.00 -5.79
C SER A 252 -22.96 13.18 -6.42
N PRO A 253 -22.94 13.39 -7.75
CA PRO A 253 -22.35 12.53 -8.79
C PRO A 253 -20.90 12.89 -9.19
N ASN A 254 -20.27 13.85 -8.52
CA ASN A 254 -18.96 14.38 -8.90
C ASN A 254 -17.82 13.67 -8.17
N GLU A 255 -16.65 13.68 -8.77
CA GLU A 255 -15.39 13.28 -8.12
C GLU A 255 -14.37 14.40 -8.24
N THR A 256 -13.69 14.66 -7.14
CA THR A 256 -12.69 15.73 -7.01
C THR A 256 -11.47 15.18 -6.28
N ILE A 257 -10.35 15.91 -6.35
CA ILE A 257 -9.21 15.70 -5.47
C ILE A 257 -9.25 16.81 -4.42
N LYS A 258 -9.20 16.43 -3.15
CA LYS A 258 -9.07 17.38 -2.04
C LYS A 258 -7.66 17.31 -1.49
N HIS A 259 -7.15 18.47 -1.08
CA HIS A 259 -5.84 18.67 -0.48
C HIS A 259 -6.02 19.35 0.87
N ILE A 260 -5.36 18.82 1.89
CA ILE A 260 -5.23 19.41 3.21
C ILE A 260 -3.75 19.44 3.60
N TRP A 261 -3.39 20.37 4.47
CA TRP A 261 -2.05 20.49 5.02
C TRP A 261 -2.15 20.86 6.50
N PHE A 262 -1.22 20.36 7.30
CA PHE A 262 -1.20 20.48 8.75
C PHE A 262 0.20 20.14 9.28
N ASP A 263 0.45 20.34 10.56
CA ASP A 263 1.63 19.84 11.26
C ASP A 263 1.25 18.64 12.15
N GLU A 264 2.25 18.06 12.83
CA GLU A 264 2.02 16.95 13.73
C GLU A 264 1.21 17.36 14.97
N ASP A 265 1.38 18.58 15.48
CA ASP A 265 0.64 19.09 16.63
C ASP A 265 -0.87 19.11 16.35
N TRP A 266 -1.27 19.51 15.14
CA TRP A 266 -2.66 19.42 14.70
C TRP A 266 -3.22 17.99 14.79
N ILE A 267 -2.42 16.95 14.49
CA ILE A 267 -2.89 15.55 14.61
C ILE A 267 -3.20 15.20 16.08
N ARG A 268 -2.43 15.78 17.02
CA ARG A 268 -2.53 15.54 18.47
C ARG A 268 -3.67 16.29 19.14
N GLU A 269 -4.10 17.41 18.56
CA GLU A 269 -5.22 18.18 19.10
C GLU A 269 -6.50 17.33 19.16
N GLU A 270 -7.07 17.17 20.36
CA GLU A 270 -8.41 16.63 20.53
C GLU A 270 -9.41 17.50 19.75
N GLY A 271 -10.22 16.86 18.89
CA GLY A 271 -11.27 17.56 18.15
C GLY A 271 -12.22 18.26 19.12
N LYS A 272 -12.48 19.55 18.89
CA LYS A 272 -13.55 20.29 19.58
C LYS A 272 -14.93 19.83 19.12
#